data_AF-A0A952P7E8-F1
#
_entry.id   AF-A0A952P7E8-F1
#
_cell.length_a   1.000
_cell.length_b   1.000
_cell.length_c   1.000
_cell.angle_alpha   90.00
_cell.angle_beta   90.00
_cell.angle_gamma   90.00
#
_symmetry.space_group_name_H-M   'P 1'
#
loop_
_entity.id
_entity.type
_entity.pdbx_description
1 polymer ?
#
loop_
_entity_poly.entity_id
_entity_poly.type
_entity_poly.pdbx_seq_one_letter_code
_entity_poly.pdbx_strand_id
1 'polypeptide(L)' 'MVDKVQIFDMLGLEVLSVGIGLDLSTQKIDVSHLPTGVYFIRIGNKVEKFVKM' A
#
# COMPACT_ATOMS: atom_id res chain seq x y z
N MET A 1 -18.71 -3.13 0.47
CA MET A 1 -17.45 -2.35 0.41
C MET A 1 -16.34 -3.35 0.16
N VAL A 2 -15.48 -3.11 -0.83
CA VAL A 2 -14.29 -3.94 -1.04
C VAL A 2 -13.19 -3.32 -0.21
N ASP A 3 -12.63 -4.06 0.75
CA ASP A 3 -11.50 -3.58 1.53
C ASP A 3 -10.30 -3.39 0.60
N LYS A 4 -9.50 -2.35 0.86
CA LYS A 4 -8.37 -1.97 0.01
C LYS A 4 -7.13 -1.76 0.84
N VAL A 5 -5.99 -2.03 0.20
CA VAL A 5 -4.67 -1.59 0.63
C VAL A 5 -4.31 -0.36 -0.18
N GLN A 6 -3.96 0.73 0.49
CA GLN A 6 -3.58 1.99 -0.13
C GLN A 6 -2.13 2.32 0.21
N ILE A 7 -1.38 2.86 -0.74
CA ILE A 7 -0.02 3.36 -0.54
C ILE A 7 0.00 4.85 -0.86
N PHE A 8 0.63 5.63 0.01
CA PHE A 8 0.78 7.07 -0.09
C PHE A 8 2.26 7.46 -0.14
N ASP A 9 2.57 8.54 -0.84
CA ASP A 9 3.89 9.17 -0.81
C ASP A 9 4.09 10.04 0.44
N MET A 10 5.25 10.71 0.55
CA MET A 10 5.59 11.58 1.69
C MET A 10 4.70 12.83 1.81
N LEU A 11 4.00 13.21 0.74
CA LEU A 11 3.06 14.34 0.72
C LEU A 11 1.63 13.89 1.08
N GLY A 12 1.42 12.59 1.28
CA GLY A 12 0.10 12.02 1.54
C GLY A 12 -0.74 11.80 0.29
N LEU A 13 -0.15 11.85 -0.91
CA LEU A 13 -0.85 11.54 -2.15
C LEU A 13 -0.92 10.03 -2.35
N GLU A 14 -2.11 9.51 -2.67
CA GLU A 14 -2.28 8.08 -2.98
C GLU A 14 -1.57 7.76 -4.30
N VAL A 15 -0.63 6.82 -4.27
CA VAL A 15 0.15 6.37 -5.43
C VAL A 15 -0.20 4.96 -5.90
N LEU A 16 -0.82 4.16 -5.03
CA LEU A 16 -1.28 2.81 -5.38
C LEU A 16 -2.48 2.41 -4.51
N SER A 17 -3.47 1.75 -5.10
CA SER A 17 -4.59 1.14 -4.38
C SER A 17 -4.88 -0.24 -4.96
N VAL A 18 -4.90 -1.25 -4.10
CA VAL A 18 -5.13 -2.65 -4.48
C VAL A 18 -6.28 -3.22 -3.65
N GLY A 19 -7.22 -3.92 -4.29
CA GLY A 19 -8.30 -4.61 -3.58
C GLY A 19 -7.78 -5.80 -2.78
N ILE A 20 -8.35 -6.04 -1.60
CA ILE A 20 -8.02 -7.19 -0.77
C ILE A 20 -8.72 -8.43 -1.34
N GLY A 21 -7.94 -9.49 -1.60
CA GLY A 21 -8.49 -10.78 -2.02
C GLY A 21 -9.19 -11.46 -0.84
N LEU A 22 -10.49 -11.72 -0.98
CA LEU A 22 -11.35 -12.24 0.11
C LEU A 22 -10.89 -13.61 0.65
N ASP A 23 -10.17 -14.40 -0.15
CA ASP A 23 -9.74 -15.76 0.20
C ASP A 23 -8.21 -15.87 0.42
N LEU A 24 -7.53 -14.74 0.66
CA LEU A 24 -6.07 -14.71 0.85
C LEU A 24 -5.71 -14.40 2.30
N SER A 25 -5.01 -15.31 2.97
CA SER A 25 -4.37 -15.04 4.27
C SER A 25 -3.19 -14.06 4.15
N THR A 26 -2.57 -14.01 2.98
CA THR A 26 -1.49 -13.09 2.63
C THR A 26 -1.63 -12.63 1.18
N GLN A 27 -1.39 -11.35 0.93
CA GLN A 27 -1.40 -10.77 -0.41
C GLN A 27 -0.06 -10.08 -0.69
N LYS A 28 0.47 -10.29 -1.90
CA LYS A 28 1.67 -9.60 -2.38
C LYS A 28 1.25 -8.46 -3.29
N ILE A 29 1.90 -7.30 -3.13
CA ILE A 29 1.66 -6.11 -3.94
C ILE A 29 2.98 -5.76 -4.63
N ASP A 30 2.96 -5.68 -5.96
CA ASP A 30 4.13 -5.24 -6.72
C ASP A 30 4.29 -3.72 -6.60
N VAL A 31 5.43 -3.31 -6.05
CA VAL A 31 5.82 -1.92 -5.86
C VAL A 31 7.03 -1.54 -6.73
N SER A 32 7.44 -2.40 -7.67
CA SER A 32 8.63 -2.21 -8.51
C SER A 32 8.64 -0.88 -9.27
N HIS A 33 7.46 -0.44 -9.71
CA HIS A 33 7.24 0.82 -10.43
C HIS A 33 7.36 2.08 -9.56
N LEU A 34 7.36 1.95 -8.22
CA LEU A 34 7.56 3.08 -7.33
C LEU A 34 9.03 3.53 -7.33
N PRO A 35 9.32 4.83 -7.39
CA PRO A 35 10.66 5.36 -7.16
C PRO A 35 11.25 4.92 -5.80
N THR A 36 12.57 4.98 -5.67
CA THR A 36 13.24 4.87 -4.35
C THR A 36 12.75 6.00 -3.46
N GLY A 37 12.33 5.68 -2.23
CA GLY A 37 11.72 6.68 -1.36
C GLY A 37 10.99 6.11 -0.15
N VAL A 38 10.37 7.00 0.63
CA VAL A 38 9.55 6.67 1.79
C VAL A 38 8.08 6.65 1.39
N TYR A 39 7.37 5.62 1.84
CA TYR A 39 5.96 5.42 1.56
C TYR A 39 5.20 5.01 2.82
N PHE A 40 3.89 5.26 2.80
CA PHE A 40 2.97 4.86 3.87
C PHE A 40 1.94 3.89 3.31
N ILE A 41 1.80 2.72 3.93
CA ILE A 41 0.79 1.73 3.58
C ILE A 41 -0.35 1.81 4.59
N ARG A 42 -1.59 1.88 4.10
CA ARG A 42 -2.82 1.86 4.91
C ARG A 42 -3.62 0.60 4.61
N ILE A 43 -3.96 -0.12 5.67
CA ILE A 43 -4.79 -1.32 5.63
C ILE A 43 -5.88 -1.14 6.70
N GLY A 44 -7.10 -0.82 6.27
CA GLY A 44 -8.17 -0.39 7.17
C GLY A 44 -7.78 0.82 8.03
N ASN A 45 -7.70 0.62 9.34
CA ASN A 45 -7.32 1.66 10.31
C ASN A 45 -5.83 1.64 10.69
N LYS A 46 -5.05 0.71 10.13
CA LYS A 46 -3.63 0.59 10.41
C LYS A 46 -2.82 1.30 9.33
N VAL A 47 -1.82 2.08 9.75
CA VAL A 47 -0.85 2.73 8.87
C VAL A 47 0.55 2.30 9.27
N GLU A 48 1.36 1.90 8.30
CA GLU A 48 2.77 1.61 8.48
C GLU A 48 3.62 2.37 7.46
N LYS A 49 4.91 2.54 7.76
CA LYS A 49 5.88 3.23 6.89
C LYS A 49 6.91 2.22 6.38
N PHE A 50 7.25 2.30 5.10
CA PHE A 50 8.36 1.53 4.53
C PHE A 50 9.27 2.41 3.67
N VAL A 51 10.51 1.97 3.48
CA VAL A 51 11.48 2.58 2.55
C VAL A 51 11.64 1.63 1.38
N LYS A 52 11.35 2.10 0.17
CA LYS A 52 11.73 1.40 -1.04
C LYS A 52 13.16 1.79 -1.38
N MET A 53 14.04 0.79 -1.46
CA MET A 53 15.44 0.93 -1.87
C MET A 53 15.56 0.85 -3.40
#